data_AF-A0A0R3TJ41-F1
#
_entry.id   AF-A0A0R3TJ41-F1
#
_cell.length_a   1.000
_cell.length_b   1.000
_cell.length_c   1.000
_cell.angle_alpha   90.00
_cell.angle_beta   90.00
_cell.angle_gamma   90.00
#
_symmetry.space_group_name_H-M   'P 1'
#
loop_
_entity.id
_entity.type
_entity.pdbx_description
1 polymer ?
#
loop_
_entity_poly.entity_id
_entity_poly.type
_entity_poly.pdbx_seq_one_letter_code
_entity_poly.pdbx_strand_id
1 'polypeptide(L)' 'MAASAQCPICLVEMKASIGMLGGCKHVFCYDCIKKWSETKRTCPLDRLPFDSIKILHEIDGAVVEEVC' A
#
# COMPACT_ATOMS: atom_id res chain seq x y z
N MET A 1 -21.48 5.83 8.33
CA MET A 1 -20.46 4.82 8.67
C MET A 1 -19.19 5.22 7.93
N ALA A 2 -18.21 5.78 8.64
CA ALA A 2 -16.93 6.14 8.02
C ALA A 2 -16.26 4.85 7.52
N ALA A 3 -15.84 4.84 6.26
CA ALA A 3 -14.99 3.77 5.74
C ALA A 3 -13.64 3.91 6.46
N SER A 4 -13.51 3.23 7.61
CA SER A 4 -12.24 3.09 8.31
C SER A 4 -11.25 2.54 7.30
N ALA A 5 -10.23 3.32 6.97
CA ALA A 5 -9.11 2.87 6.15
C ALA A 5 -8.44 1.74 6.94
N GLN A 6 -8.89 0.50 6.72
CA GLN A 6 -8.34 -0.69 7.33
C GLN A 6 -7.56 -1.43 6.26
N CYS A 7 -6.34 -1.83 6.58
CA CYS A 7 -5.55 -2.59 5.64
C CYS A 7 -6.16 -3.98 5.47
N PRO A 8 -6.50 -4.43 4.25
CA PRO A 8 -7.12 -5.74 4.05
C PRO A 8 -6.17 -6.93 4.29
N ILE A 9 -4.86 -6.67 4.50
CA ILE A 9 -3.87 -7.71 4.81
C ILE A 9 -3.84 -8.01 6.32
N CYS A 10 -3.76 -6.97 7.15
CA CYS A 10 -3.66 -7.12 8.61
C CYS A 10 -4.96 -6.79 9.36
N LEU A 11 -5.96 -6.25 8.66
CA LEU A 11 -7.25 -5.78 9.18
C LEU A 11 -7.16 -4.68 10.25
N VAL A 12 -5.97 -4.07 10.38
CA VAL A 12 -5.68 -2.97 11.31
C VAL A 12 -5.93 -1.63 10.62
N GLU A 13 -6.26 -0.61 11.41
CA GLU A 13 -6.33 0.78 10.97
C GLU A 13 -5.02 1.21 10.31
N MET A 14 -5.18 1.83 9.15
CA MET A 14 -4.11 2.31 8.31
C MET A 14 -3.38 3.46 9.02
N LYS A 15 -2.12 3.22 9.38
CA LYS A 15 -1.24 4.21 10.01
C LYS A 15 -0.70 5.19 8.96
N ALA A 16 0.00 6.23 9.40
CA ALA A 16 0.60 7.25 8.55
C ALA A 16 1.47 6.73 7.37
N SER A 17 1.86 5.45 7.34
CA SER A 17 2.61 4.83 6.23
C SER A 17 1.76 3.88 5.37
N ILE A 18 1.23 4.42 4.28
CA ILE A 18 0.40 3.68 3.33
C ILE A 18 1.23 3.30 2.11
N GLY A 19 1.26 2.03 1.74
CA GLY A 19 1.80 1.55 0.47
C GLY A 19 0.71 1.41 -0.58
N MET A 20 0.78 2.20 -1.65
CA MET A 20 -0.04 2.08 -2.85
C MET A 20 0.74 1.33 -3.94
N LEU A 21 0.10 0.41 -4.64
CA LEU A 21 0.77 -0.34 -5.71
C LEU A 21 0.81 0.44 -7.03
N GLY A 22 1.94 0.39 -7.74
CA GLY A 22 2.10 1.07 -9.04
C GLY A 22 1.25 0.48 -10.17
N GLY A 23 0.78 -0.77 -10.02
CA GLY A 23 -0.07 -1.45 -11.01
C GLY A 23 -1.57 -1.42 -10.71
N CYS A 24 -1.95 -1.07 -9.47
CA CYS A 24 -3.35 -1.00 -9.06
C CYS A 24 -3.52 0.06 -7.96
N LYS A 25 -4.60 0.84 -8.00
CA LYS A 25 -4.86 1.95 -7.06
C LYS A 25 -5.24 1.47 -5.64
N HIS A 26 -4.85 0.25 -5.28
CA HIS A 26 -5.10 -0.33 -3.97
C HIS A 26 -4.03 0.07 -2.97
N VAL A 27 -4.50 0.38 -1.76
CA VAL A 27 -3.71 0.88 -0.65
C VAL A 27 -3.65 -0.16 0.46
N PHE A 28 -2.46 -0.34 1.03
CA PHE A 28 -2.19 -1.26 2.13
C PHE A 28 -1.25 -0.60 3.13
N CYS A 29 -1.06 -1.17 4.32
CA CYS A 29 0.03 -0.73 5.19
C CYS A 29 1.36 -1.00 4.49
N TYR A 30 2.29 -0.04 4.53
CA TYR A 30 3.61 -0.18 3.89
C TYR A 30 4.31 -1.48 4.33
N ASP A 31 4.33 -1.78 5.63
CA ASP A 31 4.95 -3.00 6.15
C ASP A 31 4.31 -4.29 5.60
N CYS A 32 2.98 -4.28 5.47
CA CYS A 32 2.23 -5.44 4.99
C CYS A 32 2.49 -5.69 3.51
N ILE A 33 2.42 -4.66 2.68
CA ILE A 33 2.66 -4.82 1.25
C ILE A 33 4.14 -5.05 0.92
N LYS A 34 5.05 -4.51 1.73
CA LYS A 34 6.48 -4.77 1.62
C LYS A 34 6.76 -6.27 1.85
N LYS A 35 6.31 -6.85 2.96
CA LYS A 35 6.44 -8.30 3.23
C LYS A 35 5.77 -9.14 2.15
N TRP A 36 4.61 -8.70 1.69
CA TRP A 36 3.92 -9.38 0.60
C TRP A 36 4.76 -9.38 -0.68
N SER A 37 5.38 -8.25 -1.05
CA SER A 37 6.21 -8.13 -2.24
C SER A 37 7.46 -9.01 -2.23
N GLU A 38 7.99 -9.32 -1.04
CA GLU A 38 9.09 -10.28 -0.86
C GLU A 38 8.66 -11.71 -1.20
N THR A 39 7.37 -12.03 -1.06
CA THR A 39 6.81 -13.35 -1.38
C THR A 39 6.24 -13.38 -2.81
N LYS A 40 5.42 -12.37 -3.17
CA LYS A 40 4.76 -12.22 -4.47
C LYS A 40 4.56 -10.74 -4.81
N ARG A 41 5.05 -10.32 -5.97
CA ARG A 41 4.82 -8.98 -6.54
C ARG A 41 3.48 -8.86 -7.29
N THR A 42 2.40 -9.30 -6.65
CA THR A 42 1.03 -9.25 -7.21
C THR A 42 0.07 -8.70 -6.19
N CYS A 43 -0.90 -7.88 -6.58
CA CYS A 43 -1.89 -7.31 -5.67
C CYS A 43 -2.66 -8.42 -4.92
N PRO A 44 -2.80 -8.37 -3.59
CA PRO A 44 -3.59 -9.36 -2.85
C PRO A 44 -5.10 -9.27 -3.13
N LEU A 45 -5.59 -8.16 -3.68
CA LEU A 45 -7.00 -7.96 -4.05
C LEU A 45 -7.27 -8.46 -5.48
N ASP A 46 -6.60 -7.89 -6.48
CA ASP A 46 -6.88 -8.17 -7.90
C ASP A 46 -5.88 -9.11 -8.56
N ARG A 47 -4.81 -9.49 -7.85
CA ARG A 47 -3.70 -10.32 -8.37
C ARG A 47 -2.95 -9.69 -9.54
N LEU A 48 -3.12 -8.39 -9.74
CA LEU A 48 -2.38 -7.63 -10.75
C LEU A 48 -0.89 -7.53 -10.37
N PRO A 49 0.03 -7.81 -11.31
CA PRO A 49 1.45 -7.62 -11.07
C PRO A 49 1.73 -6.13 -10.85
N PHE A 50 2.62 -5.84 -9.90
CA PHE A 50 3.12 -4.50 -9.67
C PHE A 50 4.64 -4.56 -9.60
N ASP A 51 5.29 -3.54 -10.15
CA ASP A 51 6.76 -3.45 -10.13
C ASP A 51 7.26 -2.42 -9.11
N SER A 52 6.37 -1.58 -8.58
CA SER A 52 6.74 -0.50 -7.66
C SER A 52 5.67 -0.32 -6.58
N ILE A 53 6.10 0.08 -5.38
CA ILE A 53 5.22 0.40 -4.24
C ILE A 53 5.45 1.88 -3.90
N LYS A 54 4.41 2.70 -4.03
CA LYS A 54 4.42 4.13 -3.65
C LYS A 54 4.05 4.28 -2.19
N ILE A 55 4.84 5.03 -1.42
CA ILE A 55 4.55 5.29 -0.01
C ILE A 55 3.84 6.63 0.10
N LEU A 56 2.59 6.62 0.55
CA LEU A 56 1.81 7.80 0.86
C LEU A 56 1.89 8.02 2.38
N HIS A 57 2.53 9.13 2.77
CA HIS A 57 2.45 9.64 4.13
C HIS A 57 1.50 10.83 4.18
N GLU A 58 0.45 10.76 5.01
CA GLU A 58 -0.39 11.92 5.31
C GLU A 58 0.32 12.82 6.32
N ILE A 59 1.27 13.62 5.83
CA ILE A 59 1.63 14.90 6.44
C ILE A 59 1.68 15.91 5.29
N ASP A 60 0.62 16.70 5.15
CA ASP A 60 0.61 17.99 4.42
C ASP A 60 1.48 18.05 3.14
N GLY A 61 1.02 17.39 2.06
CA GLY A 61 1.33 17.88 0.70
C GLY A 61 2.65 17.48 0.01
N ALA A 62 3.38 16.44 0.43
CA ALA A 62 4.53 15.96 -0.33
C ALA A 62 4.47 14.46 -0.60
N VAL A 63 3.98 14.09 -1.79
CA VAL A 63 4.12 12.73 -2.33
C VAL A 63 5.60 12.52 -2.64
N VAL A 64 6.30 11.82 -1.76
CA VAL A 64 7.64 11.31 -2.08
C VAL A 64 7.46 10.11 -3.01
N GLU A 65 7.61 10.37 -4.31
CA GLU A 65 7.88 9.32 -5.27
C GLU A 65 9.31 8.79 -5.07
N GLU A 66 9.44 7.51 -5.43
CA GLU A 66 10.68 6.79 -5.70
C GLU A 66 11.32 6.00 -4.54
N VAL A 67 11.31 4.66 -4.70
CA VAL A 67 12.56 3.94 -5.02
C VAL A 67 12.25 2.71 -5.89
N CYS A 68 13.01 2.56 -6.97
CA CYS A 68 13.20 1.35 -7.78
C CYS A 68 14.33 0.53 -7.16
#